data_AF-A0A662PEC8-F1
#
_entry.id   AF-A0A662PEC8-F1
#
_cell.length_a   1.000
_cell.length_b   1.000
_cell.length_c   1.000
_cell.angle_alpha   90.00
_cell.angle_beta   90.00
_cell.angle_gamma   90.00
#
_symmetry.space_group_name_H-M   'P 1'
#
loop_
_entity.id
_entity.type
_entity.pdbx_description
1 polymer ?
#
loop_
_entity_poly.entity_id
_entity_poly.type
_entity_poly.pdbx_seq_one_letter_code
_entity_poly.pdbx_strand_id
1 'polypeptide(L)' 'MHSVRVRGIYSTALSYILSEMGFRIVQPSDTIRERLGLEYLKESPEVDIVDTDGHNGIRVKGLENGVEKI' A
#
# COMPACT_ATOMS: atom_id res chain seq x y z
N MET A 1 10.69 -9.15 -3.03
CA MET A 1 9.58 -8.80 -2.12
C MET A 1 9.44 -7.30 -2.20
N HIS A 2 8.30 -6.80 -2.68
CA HIS A 2 8.17 -5.37 -3.01
C HIS A 2 7.67 -4.56 -1.81
N SER A 3 8.21 -3.35 -1.66
CA SER A 3 7.71 -2.38 -0.69
C SER A 3 6.53 -1.59 -1.26
N VAL A 4 5.45 -1.50 -0.49
CA VAL A 4 4.20 -0.89 -0.93
C VAL A 4 3.75 0.18 0.06
N ARG A 5 3.38 1.35 -0.44
CA ARG A 5 2.70 2.40 0.32
C ARG A 5 1.28 2.54 -0.16
N VAL A 6 0.33 2.52 0.78
CA VAL A 6 -1.10 2.65 0.49
C VAL A 6 -1.64 3.94 1.10
N ARG A 7 -2.35 4.73 0.29
CA ARG A 7 -3.04 5.97 0.67
C ARG A 7 -4.51 5.91 0.23
N GLY A 8 -5.31 6.82 0.76
CA GLY A 8 -6.72 6.93 0.41
C GLY A 8 -7.68 6.15 1.31
N ILE A 9 -8.95 6.15 0.93
CA ILE A 9 -10.03 5.62 1.78
C ILE A 9 -9.98 4.09 1.96
N TYR A 10 -9.38 3.37 1.01
CA TYR A 10 -9.25 1.91 1.05
C TYR A 10 -7.99 1.42 1.79
N SER A 11 -7.21 2.35 2.34
CA SER A 11 -5.86 2.07 2.86
C SER A 11 -5.81 1.02 3.95
N THR A 12 -6.81 0.92 4.84
CA THR A 12 -6.84 -0.11 5.89
C THR A 12 -7.00 -1.51 5.29
N ALA A 13 -8.04 -1.71 4.45
CA ALA A 13 -8.34 -3.01 3.87
C ALA A 13 -7.24 -3.50 2.93
N LEU A 14 -6.72 -2.60 2.09
CA LEU A 14 -5.63 -2.93 1.16
C LEU A 14 -4.33 -3.22 1.90
N SER A 15 -3.98 -2.45 2.93
CA SER A 15 -2.77 -2.74 3.74
C SER A 15 -2.87 -4.11 4.41
N TYR A 16 -4.05 -4.50 4.90
CA TYR A 16 -4.27 -5.84 5.47
C TYR A 16 -4.06 -6.94 4.42
N ILE A 17 -4.79 -6.89 3.30
CA ILE A 17 -4.70 -7.91 2.25
C ILE A 17 -3.27 -8.06 1.73
N LEU A 18 -2.60 -6.93 1.45
CA LEU A 18 -1.24 -6.93 0.93
C LEU A 18 -0.23 -7.46 1.94
N SER A 19 -0.41 -7.14 3.23
CA SER A 19 0.42 -7.70 4.30
C SER A 19 0.26 -9.22 4.39
N GLU A 20 -0.97 -9.74 4.32
CA GLU A 20 -1.24 -11.20 4.31
C GLU A 20 -0.64 -11.89 3.07
N MET A 21 -0.54 -11.18 1.94
CA MET A 21 0.13 -11.66 0.74
C MET A 21 1.67 -11.54 0.78
N GLY A 22 2.25 -11.05 1.89
CA GLY A 22 3.69 -10.94 2.09
C GLY A 22 4.34 -9.69 1.50
N PHE A 23 3.57 -8.68 1.09
CA PHE A 23 4.13 -7.38 0.72
C PHE A 23 4.61 -6.63 1.95
N ARG A 24 5.70 -5.87 1.78
CA ARG A 24 6.22 -5.03 2.86
C ARG A 24 5.48 -3.68 2.85
N ILE A 25 4.62 -3.46 3.84
CA ILE A 25 3.92 -2.18 3.98
C ILE A 25 4.88 -1.13 4.54
N VAL A 26 5.10 -0.03 3.80
CA VAL A 26 5.99 1.06 4.19
C VAL A 26 5.22 2.37 4.38
N GLN A 27 5.70 3.20 5.31
CA GLN A 27 5.09 4.48 5.67
C GLN A 27 3.56 4.43 5.95
N PRO A 28 3.02 3.40 6.62
CA PRO A 28 1.60 3.37 7.00
C PRO A 28 1.25 4.57 7.89
N SER A 29 -0.02 5.01 7.87
CA SER A 29 -0.50 5.99 8.85
C SER A 29 -0.55 5.37 10.25
N ASP A 30 -0.53 6.19 11.29
CA ASP A 30 -0.59 5.71 12.68
C ASP A 30 -1.83 4.86 12.96
N THR A 31 -2.98 5.25 12.41
CA THR A 31 -4.21 4.45 12.50
C THR A 31 -4.06 3.04 11.92
N ILE A 32 -3.36 2.89 10.79
CA ILE A 32 -3.15 1.58 10.15
C ILE A 32 -2.14 0.76 10.95
N ARG A 33 -1.08 1.41 11.47
CA ARG A 33 -0.09 0.77 12.33
C ARG A 33 -0.73 0.16 13.56
N GLU A 34 -1.58 0.92 14.24
CA GLU A 34 -2.28 0.47 15.45
C GLU A 34 -3.26 -0.67 15.15
N ARG A 35 -4.04 -0.56 14.07
CA ARG A 35 -5.04 -1.58 13.70
C ARG A 35 -4.44 -2.91 13.28
N LEU A 36 -3.33 -2.86 12.54
CA LEU A 36 -2.74 -4.03 11.90
C LEU A 36 -1.44 -4.51 12.57
N GLY A 37 -0.98 -3.83 13.62
CA GLY A 37 0.29 -4.14 14.27
C GLY A 37 1.52 -3.92 13.38
N LEU A 38 1.45 -2.97 12.44
CA LEU A 38 2.51 -2.71 11.48
C LEU A 38 3.53 -1.69 12.00
N GLU A 39 4.79 -1.89 11.63
CA GLU A 39 5.87 -0.94 11.91
C GLU A 39 5.87 0.22 10.90
N TYR A 40 6.35 1.39 11.34
CA TYR A 40 6.64 2.48 10.42
C TYR A 40 8.03 2.29 9.81
N LEU A 41 8.07 1.96 8.53
CA LEU A 41 9.32 1.82 7.78
C LEU A 41 9.59 3.09 6.96
N LYS A 42 10.72 3.77 7.24
CA LYS A 42 11.17 4.98 6.53
C LYS A 42 11.93 4.60 5.23
N GLU A 43 11.30 3.77 4.41
CA GLU A 43 11.81 3.34 3.11
C GLU A 43 11.04 4.07 1.99
N SER A 44 11.66 4.22 0.82
CA SER A 44 10.94 4.67 -0.38
C SER A 44 10.15 3.48 -0.94
N PRO A 45 8.84 3.62 -1.22
CA PRO A 45 8.06 2.53 -1.77
C PRO A 45 8.45 2.22 -3.21
N GLU A 46 8.49 0.94 -3.58
CA GLU A 46 8.57 0.49 -4.97
C GLU A 46 7.23 0.63 -5.69
N VAL A 47 6.13 0.56 -4.92
CA VAL A 47 4.75 0.69 -5.42
C VAL A 47 3.94 1.62 -4.51
N ASP A 48 3.30 2.61 -5.13
CA ASP A 48 2.30 3.49 -4.53
C ASP A 48 0.89 3.08 -4.99
N ILE A 49 0.00 2.88 -4.03
CA ILE A 49 -1.43 2.64 -4.26
C ILE A 49 -2.23 3.78 -3.65
N VAL A 50 -3.06 4.41 -4.47
CA VAL A 50 -3.96 5.50 -4.04
C VAL A 50 -5.32 5.29 -4.66
N ASP A 51 -6.38 5.72 -3.97
CA ASP A 51 -7.70 5.80 -4.57
C ASP A 51 -7.74 6.80 -5.73
N THR A 52 -8.67 6.57 -6.66
CA THR A 52 -8.98 7.56 -7.70
C THR A 52 -9.74 8.74 -7.10
N ASP A 53 -9.72 9.90 -7.77
CA ASP A 53 -10.38 11.13 -7.28
C ASP A 53 -11.88 10.96 -6.99
N GLY A 54 -12.56 10.06 -7.71
CA GLY A 54 -13.97 9.72 -7.47
C GLY A 54 -14.21 8.60 -6.47
N HIS A 55 -13.16 8.07 -5.84
CA HIS A 55 -13.21 6.93 -4.93
C HIS A 55 -13.95 5.70 -5.49
N ASN A 56 -13.89 5.47 -6.80
CA ASN A 56 -14.54 4.33 -7.47
C ASN A 56 -13.52 3.27 -7.93
N GLY A 57 -12.29 3.35 -7.44
CA GLY A 57 -11.21 2.46 -7.82
C GLY A 57 -9.88 2.89 -7.21
N ILE A 58 -8.83 2.20 -7.63
CA ILE A 58 -7.45 2.47 -7.20
C ILE A 58 -6.55 2.69 -8.41
N ARG A 59 -5.53 3.51 -8.20
CA ARG A 59 -4.42 3.73 -9.11
C ARG A 59 -3.16 3.16 -8.47
N VAL A 60 -2.49 2.30 -9.21
CA VAL A 60 -1.21 1.70 -8.82
C VAL A 60 -0.12 2.34 -9.65
N LYS A 61 0.95 2.81 -9.01
CA LYS A 61 2.14 3.36 -9.66
C LYS A 61 3.36 2.70 -9.07
N GLY A 62 4.28 2.24 -9.89
CA GLY A 62 5.53 1.65 -9.42
C GLY A 62 6.53 1.51 -10.55
N LEU A 63 7.66 0.91 -10.23
CA LEU A 63 8.60 0.43 -11.25
C LEU A 63 7.94 -0.71 -12.04
N GLU A 64 8.31 -0.88 -13.31
CA GLU A 64 7.70 -1.86 -14.22
C GLU A 64 7.67 -3.29 -13.64
N ASN A 65 8.74 -3.70 -12.95
CA ASN A 65 8.81 -4.99 -12.26
C ASN A 65 7.91 -5.10 -11.01
N GLY A 66 7.46 -3.98 -10.45
CA GLY A 66 6.52 -3.91 -9.34
C GLY A 66 5.06 -3.71 -9.77
N VAL A 67 4.80 -3.46 -11.05
CA VAL A 67 3.46 -3.31 -11.64
C VAL A 67 3.39 -3.95 -13.02
N GLU A 68 2.95 -5.21 -13.07
CA GLU A 68 2.65 -5.89 -14.33
C GLU A 68 1.22 -5.59 -14.77
N LYS A 69 1.02 -5.26 -16.04
CA LYS A 69 -0.30 -5.04 -16.62
C LYS A 69 -0.91 -6.39 -16.98
N ILE A 70 -1.97 -6.77 -16.28
CA ILE A 70 -2.79 -7.97 -16.55
C ILE A 70 -3.84 -7.64 -17.61
#